data_AF-A0AAJ1ZN31-F1
#
_entry.id   AF-A0AAJ1ZN31-F1
#
_cell.length_a   1.000
_cell.length_b   1.000
_cell.length_c   1.000
_cell.angle_alpha   90.00
_cell.angle_beta   90.00
_cell.angle_gamma   90.00
#
_symmetry.space_group_name_H-M   'P 1'
#
loop_
_entity.id
_entity.type
_entity.pdbx_description
1 polymer ?
#
loop_
_entity_poly.entity_id
_entity_poly.type
_entity_poly.pdbx_seq_one_letter_code
_entity_poly.pdbx_strand_id
1 'polypeptide(L)'
;MRNIFLTWLVIFSLIGASSAESVDNGSTDLQNNISLLRSQCGYVLDENILAKIVGSSSNVNGNVIFFDFYIVMKPRIKPIHGKLLFSCFVAGSTPTRSDIAQKTTAADEIALEDSGGRYVRDIAWQRAYEGKGWSGTIAYVNSIYGDQERQAVPDYFLVCPNKNGFACFSFEVVKEKLDRKESDRIPSLLGGIGIDLPSTTPESTDKRQKP
;
A
#
# COMPACT_ATOMS: atom_id res chain seq x y z
N MET A 1 -42.30 55.05 -36.55
CA MET A 1 -42.24 53.64 -37.02
C MET A 1 -41.85 52.75 -35.85
N ARG A 2 -42.66 51.71 -35.64
CA ARG A 2 -42.41 50.44 -34.90
C ARG A 2 -42.26 50.44 -33.36
N ASN A 3 -43.35 49.95 -32.76
CA ASN A 3 -43.43 49.24 -31.47
C ASN A 3 -42.43 48.08 -31.35
N ILE A 4 -42.20 47.60 -30.12
CA ILE A 4 -42.23 46.20 -29.61
C ILE A 4 -41.51 46.22 -28.23
N PHE A 5 -42.21 46.15 -27.09
CA PHE A 5 -42.75 44.98 -26.35
C PHE A 5 -41.70 44.00 -25.77
N LEU A 6 -41.88 43.70 -24.46
CA LEU A 6 -41.45 42.50 -23.70
C LEU A 6 -39.92 42.32 -23.50
N THR A 7 -39.37 41.88 -22.37
CA THR A 7 -39.91 41.03 -21.30
C THR A 7 -39.05 41.13 -20.03
N TRP A 8 -39.72 40.95 -18.91
CA TRP A 8 -39.21 40.76 -17.56
C TRP A 8 -38.52 39.39 -17.43
N LEU A 9 -37.35 39.32 -16.79
CA LEU A 9 -36.79 38.07 -16.26
C LEU A 9 -36.05 38.37 -14.96
N VAL A 10 -36.80 38.30 -13.86
CA VAL A 10 -36.28 38.21 -12.51
C VAL A 10 -35.66 36.82 -12.37
N ILE A 11 -34.33 36.73 -12.45
CA ILE A 11 -33.61 35.49 -12.15
C ILE A 11 -33.53 35.39 -10.63
N PHE A 12 -34.51 34.71 -10.03
CA PHE A 12 -34.37 34.13 -8.71
C PHE A 12 -33.22 33.13 -8.77
N SER A 13 -32.05 33.55 -8.27
CA SER A 13 -30.96 32.61 -8.00
C SER A 13 -31.39 31.76 -6.81
N LEU A 14 -31.96 30.59 -7.11
CA LEU A 14 -32.03 29.48 -6.17
C LEU A 14 -30.59 29.17 -5.76
N ILE A 15 -30.19 29.65 -4.58
CA ILE A 15 -29.04 29.10 -3.86
C ILE A 15 -29.49 27.70 -3.45
N GLY A 16 -29.34 26.76 -4.38
CA GLY A 16 -29.27 25.36 -4.04
C GLY A 16 -28.03 25.23 -3.17
N ALA A 17 -28.22 25.16 -1.86
CA ALA A 17 -27.27 24.54 -0.98
C ALA A 17 -27.17 23.09 -1.44
N SER A 18 -26.27 22.83 -2.40
CA SER A 18 -25.72 21.51 -2.58
C SER A 18 -24.86 21.24 -1.35
N SER A 19 -25.53 20.92 -0.24
CA SER A 19 -24.97 20.11 0.81
C SER A 19 -24.62 18.80 0.13
N ALA A 20 -23.40 18.70 -0.38
CA ALA A 20 -22.80 17.40 -0.58
C ALA A 20 -22.75 16.79 0.83
N GLU A 21 -23.75 15.97 1.15
CA GLU A 21 -23.65 14.99 2.21
C GLU A 21 -22.35 14.23 1.94
N SER A 22 -21.36 14.44 2.80
CA SER A 22 -20.26 13.51 2.91
C SER A 22 -20.88 12.20 3.40
N VAL A 23 -21.23 11.32 2.46
CA VAL A 23 -21.54 9.94 2.77
C VAL A 23 -20.24 9.34 3.30
N ASP A 24 -20.16 9.26 4.61
CA ASP A 24 -19.16 8.48 5.34
C ASP A 24 -19.40 7.00 5.03
N ASN A 25 -18.92 6.58 3.86
CA ASN A 25 -18.89 5.19 3.39
C ASN A 25 -17.51 4.56 3.61
N GLY A 26 -16.57 5.29 4.24
CA GLY A 26 -15.18 4.86 4.39
C GLY A 26 -15.00 3.75 5.43
N SER A 27 -15.90 3.67 6.42
CA SER A 27 -15.75 2.75 7.55
C SER A 27 -15.99 1.28 7.18
N THR A 28 -16.98 1.00 6.33
CA THR A 28 -17.32 -0.38 5.93
C THR A 28 -16.31 -0.97 4.94
N ASP A 29 -15.80 -0.17 4.01
CA ASP A 29 -14.79 -0.63 3.04
C ASP A 29 -13.42 -0.85 3.70
N LEU A 30 -13.01 0.05 4.62
CA LEU A 30 -11.72 -0.07 5.30
C LEU A 30 -11.59 -1.36 6.10
N GLN A 31 -12.58 -1.69 6.94
CA GLN A 31 -12.53 -2.91 7.76
C GLN A 31 -12.55 -4.18 6.89
N ASN A 32 -13.30 -4.15 5.79
CA ASN A 32 -13.31 -5.25 4.83
C ASN A 32 -11.93 -5.43 4.17
N ASN A 33 -11.30 -4.35 3.71
CA ASN A 33 -9.97 -4.40 3.10
C ASN A 33 -8.89 -4.84 4.10
N ILE A 34 -8.96 -4.43 5.37
CA ILE A 34 -8.05 -4.91 6.42
C ILE A 34 -8.25 -6.41 6.67
N SER A 35 -9.50 -6.87 6.77
CA SER A 35 -9.82 -8.29 6.97
C SER A 35 -9.35 -9.15 5.80
N LEU A 36 -9.53 -8.66 4.58
CA LEU A 36 -9.06 -9.31 3.36
C LEU A 36 -7.53 -9.33 3.27
N LEU A 37 -6.86 -8.22 3.59
CA LEU A 37 -5.40 -8.16 3.65
C LEU A 37 -4.84 -9.22 4.59
N ARG A 38 -5.45 -9.36 5.78
CA ARG A 38 -5.05 -10.37 6.77
C ARG A 38 -5.33 -11.78 6.29
N SER A 39 -6.53 -12.06 5.81
CA SER A 39 -6.93 -13.43 5.44
C SER A 39 -6.31 -13.93 4.14
N GLN A 40 -6.04 -13.04 3.18
CA GLN A 40 -5.48 -13.39 1.87
C GLN A 40 -3.96 -13.24 1.82
N CYS A 41 -3.41 -12.15 2.38
CA CYS A 41 -1.98 -11.85 2.29
C CYS A 41 -1.22 -12.08 3.61
N GLY A 42 -1.91 -12.34 4.72
CA GLY A 42 -1.30 -12.56 6.03
C GLY A 42 -0.71 -11.31 6.69
N TYR A 43 -0.92 -10.12 6.13
CA TYR A 43 -0.46 -8.86 6.71
C TYR A 43 -1.45 -8.30 7.72
N VAL A 44 -0.93 -7.71 8.80
CA VAL A 44 -1.72 -7.06 9.85
C VAL A 44 -1.23 -5.64 10.04
N LEU A 45 -2.17 -4.70 10.11
CA LEU A 45 -1.90 -3.30 10.41
C LEU A 45 -2.28 -3.03 11.86
N ASP A 46 -1.34 -2.52 12.66
CA ASP A 46 -1.61 -2.13 14.05
C ASP A 46 -2.31 -0.77 14.15
N GLU A 47 -2.72 -0.41 15.37
CA GLU A 47 -3.40 0.86 15.65
C GLU A 47 -2.62 2.09 15.17
N ASN A 48 -1.29 2.04 15.20
CA ASN A 48 -0.44 3.14 14.75
C ASN A 48 -0.44 3.31 13.22
N ILE A 49 -0.62 2.24 12.45
CA ILE A 49 -0.86 2.36 10.99
C ILE A 49 -2.32 2.70 10.72
N LEU A 50 -3.25 2.03 11.37
CA LEU A 50 -4.70 2.23 11.19
C LEU A 50 -5.12 3.69 11.42
N ALA A 51 -4.60 4.33 12.48
CA ALA A 51 -4.90 5.73 12.78
C ALA A 51 -4.40 6.73 11.72
N LYS A 52 -3.53 6.30 10.80
CA LYS A 52 -3.01 7.13 9.70
C LYS A 52 -3.80 6.95 8.40
N ILE A 53 -4.66 5.94 8.31
CA ILE A 53 -5.42 5.63 7.09
C ILE A 53 -6.57 6.62 6.93
N VAL A 54 -6.61 7.27 5.77
CA VAL A 54 -7.67 8.20 5.37
C VAL A 54 -8.54 7.64 4.25
N GLY A 55 -8.16 6.50 3.67
CA GLY A 55 -8.95 5.79 2.66
C GLY A 55 -8.32 4.46 2.27
N SER A 56 -9.11 3.58 1.70
CA SER A 56 -8.65 2.30 1.17
C SER A 56 -9.35 1.96 -0.14
N SER A 57 -8.74 1.06 -0.91
CA SER A 57 -9.40 0.35 -2.00
C SER A 57 -8.76 -1.02 -2.18
N SER A 58 -9.48 -1.93 -2.82
CA SER A 58 -8.94 -3.20 -3.28
C SER A 58 -9.38 -3.51 -4.71
N ASN A 59 -8.56 -4.28 -5.41
CA ASN A 59 -8.81 -4.72 -6.78
C ASN A 59 -8.27 -6.13 -6.97
N VAL A 60 -8.97 -6.96 -7.75
CA VAL A 60 -8.51 -8.28 -8.15
C VAL A 60 -8.22 -8.27 -9.65
N ASN A 61 -7.00 -8.62 -10.03
CA ASN A 61 -6.59 -8.81 -11.42
C ASN A 61 -6.06 -10.23 -11.62
N GLY A 62 -6.88 -11.07 -12.26
CA GLY A 62 -6.59 -12.50 -12.39
C GLY A 62 -6.52 -13.16 -11.02
N ASN A 63 -5.35 -13.76 -10.72
CA ASN A 63 -5.11 -14.45 -9.45
C ASN A 63 -4.39 -13.58 -8.40
N VAL A 64 -4.23 -12.29 -8.67
CA VAL A 64 -3.56 -11.35 -7.76
C VAL A 64 -4.58 -10.37 -7.20
N ILE A 65 -4.59 -10.21 -5.88
CA ILE A 65 -5.35 -9.17 -5.19
C ILE A 65 -4.40 -8.04 -4.78
N PHE A 66 -4.86 -6.81 -4.96
CA PHE A 66 -4.16 -5.57 -4.63
C PHE A 66 -4.95 -4.82 -3.56
N PHE A 67 -4.23 -4.25 -2.59
CA PHE A 67 -4.79 -3.38 -1.56
C PHE A 67 -4.02 -2.06 -1.54
N ASP A 68 -4.74 -0.96 -1.72
CA ASP A 68 -4.23 0.38 -1.56
C ASP A 68 -4.77 0.96 -0.25
N PHE A 69 -3.88 1.44 0.62
CA PHE A 69 -4.23 2.22 1.80
C PHE A 69 -3.59 3.60 1.70
N TYR A 70 -4.43 4.63 1.59
CA TYR A 70 -3.99 6.02 1.58
C TYR A 70 -3.77 6.47 3.01
N ILE A 71 -2.55 6.91 3.32
CA ILE A 71 -2.14 7.29 4.66
C ILE A 71 -1.59 8.71 4.72
N VAL A 72 -1.83 9.38 5.84
CA VAL A 72 -1.23 10.67 6.18
C VAL A 72 -0.28 10.46 7.34
N MET A 73 0.98 10.82 7.15
CA MET A 73 2.00 10.68 8.20
C MET A 73 2.83 11.95 8.33
N LYS A 74 3.44 12.14 9.50
CA LYS A 74 4.20 13.35 9.80
C LYS A 74 5.65 12.97 10.13
N PRO A 75 6.53 12.81 9.12
CA PRO A 75 7.94 12.52 9.37
C PRO A 75 8.62 13.65 10.13
N ARG A 76 8.19 14.89 9.93
CA ARG A 76 8.75 16.08 10.61
C ARG A 76 7.68 17.13 10.92
N ILE A 77 7.74 18.27 10.25
CA ILE A 77 6.89 19.43 10.51
C ILE A 77 5.65 19.39 9.64
N LYS A 78 5.80 18.95 8.39
CA LYS A 78 4.73 18.86 7.41
C LYS A 78 4.16 17.44 7.37
N PRO A 79 2.85 17.27 7.21
CA PRO A 79 2.28 15.99 6.83
C PRO A 79 2.72 15.66 5.40
N ILE A 80 2.88 14.37 5.13
CA ILE A 80 3.03 13.83 3.78
C ILE A 80 1.87 12.89 3.53
N HIS A 81 1.41 12.87 2.28
CA HIS A 81 0.44 11.91 1.82
C HIS A 81 1.18 10.76 1.17
N GLY A 82 0.72 9.54 1.40
CA GLY A 82 1.27 8.41 0.70
C GLY A 82 0.29 7.27 0.56
N LYS A 83 0.71 6.27 -0.18
CA LYS A 83 -0.07 5.07 -0.51
C LYS A 83 0.74 3.85 -0.12
N LEU A 84 0.21 3.06 0.82
CA LEU A 84 0.69 1.71 1.08
C LEU A 84 0.02 0.76 0.11
N LEU A 85 0.82 0.02 -0.66
CA LEU A 85 0.36 -0.97 -1.61
C LEU A 85 0.81 -2.36 -1.17
N PHE A 86 -0.16 -3.27 -1.06
CA PHE A 86 0.08 -4.70 -0.86
C PHE A 86 -0.45 -5.46 -2.06
N SER A 87 0.24 -6.54 -2.42
CA SER A 87 -0.27 -7.51 -3.40
C SER A 87 0.05 -8.94 -2.97
N CYS A 88 -0.84 -9.87 -3.26
CA CYS A 88 -0.61 -11.29 -3.04
C CYS A 88 -1.46 -12.15 -3.97
N PHE A 89 -1.11 -13.42 -4.08
CA PHE A 89 -1.92 -14.40 -4.79
C PHE A 89 -3.16 -14.78 -3.96
N VAL A 90 -4.31 -14.91 -4.61
CA VAL A 90 -5.55 -15.35 -3.96
C VAL A 90 -5.37 -16.75 -3.39
N ALA A 91 -5.77 -16.97 -2.14
CA ALA A 91 -5.64 -18.25 -1.47
C ALA A 91 -6.27 -19.40 -2.29
N GLY A 92 -5.51 -20.48 -2.49
CA GLY A 92 -5.93 -21.63 -3.31
C GLY A 92 -5.44 -21.60 -4.76
N SER A 93 -4.94 -20.46 -5.25
CA SER A 93 -4.13 -20.43 -6.47
C SER A 93 -2.71 -20.84 -6.11
N THR A 94 -2.35 -22.09 -6.39
CA THR A 94 -0.97 -22.56 -6.17
C THR A 94 -0.10 -21.88 -7.21
N PRO A 95 0.88 -21.05 -6.84
CA PRO A 95 1.89 -20.65 -7.78
C PRO A 95 2.65 -21.93 -8.18
N THR A 96 2.48 -22.37 -9.43
CA THR A 96 3.37 -23.35 -10.07
C THR A 96 4.72 -22.69 -10.25
N ARG A 97 5.48 -22.58 -9.16
CA ARG A 97 6.90 -22.30 -9.22
C ARG A 97 7.60 -22.98 -8.05
N SER A 98 8.15 -24.15 -8.36
CA SER A 98 9.20 -24.76 -7.56
C SER A 98 10.54 -24.05 -7.85
N ASP A 99 10.64 -22.76 -7.59
CA ASP A 99 11.94 -22.10 -7.57
C ASP A 99 12.16 -21.62 -6.14
N ILE A 100 12.86 -22.48 -5.41
CA ILE A 100 13.71 -22.21 -4.25
C ILE A 100 13.54 -20.80 -3.70
N ALA A 101 13.00 -20.73 -2.48
CA ALA A 101 13.04 -19.60 -1.57
C ALA A 101 14.39 -18.86 -1.66
N GLN A 102 14.47 -17.85 -2.53
CA GLN A 102 15.54 -16.90 -2.47
C GLN A 102 15.01 -15.75 -1.64
N LYS A 103 15.56 -15.63 -0.44
CA LYS A 103 15.46 -14.47 0.42
C LYS A 103 15.92 -13.25 -0.39
N THR A 104 15.00 -12.58 -1.07
CA THR A 104 15.29 -11.39 -1.85
C THR A 104 15.30 -10.20 -0.91
N THR A 105 16.38 -9.44 -0.94
CA THR A 105 16.35 -8.10 -0.36
C THR A 105 15.46 -7.20 -1.21
N ALA A 106 15.02 -6.06 -0.69
CA ALA A 106 14.24 -5.10 -1.46
C ALA A 106 14.99 -4.61 -2.71
N ALA A 107 16.31 -4.54 -2.65
CA ALA A 107 17.16 -4.24 -3.80
C ALA A 107 17.15 -5.36 -4.85
N ASP A 108 17.17 -6.63 -4.40
CA ASP A 108 17.10 -7.78 -5.33
C ASP A 108 15.74 -7.84 -6.01
N GLU A 109 14.65 -7.57 -5.28
CA GLU A 109 13.30 -7.51 -5.84
C GLU A 109 13.18 -6.38 -6.86
N ILE A 110 13.69 -5.18 -6.54
CA ILE A 110 13.75 -4.05 -7.48
C ILE A 110 14.55 -4.43 -8.74
N ALA A 111 15.73 -5.04 -8.57
CA ALA A 111 16.57 -5.44 -9.69
C ALA A 111 15.92 -6.52 -10.56
N LEU A 112 15.15 -7.42 -9.96
CA LEU A 112 14.39 -8.44 -10.68
C LEU A 112 13.23 -7.83 -11.47
N GLU A 113 12.44 -6.95 -10.86
CA GLU A 113 11.36 -6.21 -11.52
C GLU A 113 11.87 -5.32 -12.67
N ASP A 114 13.05 -4.73 -12.50
CA ASP A 114 13.69 -3.88 -13.51
C ASP A 114 14.44 -4.70 -14.58
N SER A 115 14.55 -6.02 -14.39
CA SER A 115 15.29 -6.88 -15.32
C SER A 115 14.60 -6.91 -16.70
N GLY A 116 15.37 -6.58 -17.73
CA GLY A 116 14.84 -6.46 -19.11
C GLY A 116 14.23 -5.09 -19.45
N GLY A 117 14.22 -4.14 -18.52
CA GLY A 117 13.78 -2.76 -18.74
C GLY A 117 14.84 -1.86 -19.37
N ARG A 118 14.40 -0.83 -20.09
CA ARG A 118 15.26 0.29 -20.55
C ARG A 118 15.65 1.25 -19.43
N TYR A 119 14.81 1.32 -18.40
CA TYR A 119 14.98 2.17 -17.22
C TYR A 119 15.08 1.29 -15.98
N VAL A 120 15.94 1.68 -15.05
CA VAL A 120 16.12 0.99 -13.77
C VAL A 120 15.96 1.99 -12.63
N ARG A 121 15.37 1.56 -11.51
CA ARG A 121 15.25 2.37 -10.31
C ARG A 121 16.61 2.49 -9.64
N ASP A 122 17.00 3.73 -9.36
CA ASP A 122 18.24 4.02 -8.65
C ASP A 122 17.96 4.05 -7.14
N ILE A 123 18.49 3.03 -6.45
CA ILE A 123 18.29 2.81 -5.01
C ILE A 123 19.18 3.79 -4.25
N ALA A 124 18.57 4.81 -3.65
CA ALA A 124 19.26 5.80 -2.85
C ALA A 124 19.86 5.20 -1.56
N TRP A 125 19.17 4.24 -0.94
CA TRP A 125 19.72 3.40 0.13
C TRP A 125 18.87 2.15 0.38
N GLN A 126 19.47 1.13 0.99
CA GLN A 126 18.79 -0.05 1.54
C GLN A 126 19.26 -0.30 2.99
N ARG A 127 18.36 -0.79 3.85
CA ARG A 127 18.66 -1.12 5.25
C ARG A 127 17.93 -2.40 5.69
N ALA A 128 18.43 -3.00 6.78
CA ALA A 128 17.66 -3.98 7.53
C ALA A 128 16.39 -3.32 8.09
N TYR A 129 15.30 -4.08 8.12
CA TYR A 129 14.01 -3.63 8.59
C TYR A 129 13.35 -4.70 9.46
N GLU A 130 12.71 -4.28 10.54
CA GLU A 130 11.98 -5.15 11.43
C GLU A 130 10.53 -4.69 11.50
N GLY A 131 9.62 -5.61 11.23
CA GLY A 131 8.20 -5.43 11.52
C GLY A 131 7.79 -6.30 12.69
N LYS A 132 6.50 -6.26 13.04
CA LYS A 132 5.99 -7.03 14.17
C LYS A 132 6.02 -8.53 13.86
N GLY A 133 6.99 -9.24 14.43
CA GLY A 133 7.14 -10.70 14.30
C GLY A 133 7.85 -11.15 13.02
N TRP A 134 8.57 -10.25 12.33
CA TRP A 134 9.36 -10.58 11.15
C TRP A 134 10.50 -9.59 10.93
N SER A 135 11.55 -10.03 10.25
CA SER A 135 12.66 -9.18 9.80
C SER A 135 12.79 -9.23 8.28
N GLY A 136 13.48 -8.27 7.69
CA GLY A 136 13.60 -8.13 6.26
C GLY A 136 14.46 -6.94 5.88
N THR A 137 14.14 -6.32 4.74
CA THR A 137 14.84 -5.14 4.25
C THR A 137 13.86 -4.10 3.73
N ILE A 138 14.26 -2.83 3.82
CA ILE A 138 13.58 -1.70 3.18
C ILE A 138 14.57 -0.98 2.28
N ALA A 139 14.16 -0.69 1.05
CA ALA A 139 14.91 0.11 0.08
C ALA A 139 14.15 1.39 -0.25
N TYR A 140 14.88 2.47 -0.46
CA TYR A 140 14.35 3.78 -0.84
C TYR A 140 14.85 4.17 -2.24
N VAL A 141 13.91 4.61 -3.07
CA VAL A 141 14.12 5.03 -4.45
C VAL A 141 13.49 6.41 -4.61
N ASN A 142 14.21 7.34 -5.25
CA ASN A 142 13.71 8.67 -5.58
C ASN A 142 14.02 9.09 -7.02
N SER A 143 14.60 8.18 -7.80
CA SER A 143 14.97 8.40 -9.19
C SER A 143 15.06 7.10 -9.97
N ILE A 144 14.96 7.20 -11.29
CA ILE A 144 15.30 6.15 -12.24
C ILE A 144 16.49 6.59 -13.08
N TYR A 145 17.22 5.63 -13.64
CA TYR A 145 18.30 5.84 -14.59
C TYR A 145 17.98 5.13 -15.90
N GLY A 146 18.17 5.84 -17.02
CA GLY A 146 18.02 5.32 -18.37
C GLY A 146 18.34 6.41 -19.38
N ASP A 147 18.65 6.02 -20.61
CA ASP A 147 19.03 6.98 -21.67
C ASP A 147 20.20 7.90 -21.30
N GLN A 148 21.12 7.38 -20.48
CA GLN A 148 22.27 8.11 -19.93
C GLN A 148 21.90 9.25 -18.98
N GLU A 149 20.64 9.35 -18.57
CA GLU A 149 20.14 10.40 -17.68
C GLU A 149 19.49 9.82 -16.42
N ARG A 150 19.51 10.64 -15.35
CA ARG A 150 18.83 10.35 -14.10
C ARG A 150 17.59 11.21 -13.99
N GLN A 151 16.43 10.58 -13.90
CA GLN A 151 15.14 11.28 -13.77
C GLN A 151 14.57 11.09 -12.37
N ALA A 152 14.11 12.17 -11.75
CA ALA A 152 13.41 12.09 -10.47
C ALA A 152 12.04 11.44 -10.62
N VAL A 153 11.68 10.53 -9.70
CA VAL A 153 10.36 9.85 -9.64
C VAL A 153 9.78 10.00 -8.23
N PRO A 154 8.47 9.82 -7.99
CA PRO A 154 7.90 9.86 -6.65
C PRO A 154 8.71 9.04 -5.65
N ASP A 155 8.82 9.55 -4.42
CA ASP A 155 9.60 8.89 -3.38
C ASP A 155 8.94 7.56 -3.01
N TYR A 156 9.69 6.49 -3.19
CA TYR A 156 9.19 5.13 -3.17
C TYR A 156 10.01 4.28 -2.21
N PHE A 157 9.32 3.47 -1.42
CA PHE A 157 9.91 2.53 -0.49
C PHE A 157 9.38 1.14 -0.81
N LEU A 158 10.28 0.18 -1.00
CA LEU A 158 9.92 -1.24 -1.09
C LEU A 158 10.37 -1.94 0.19
N VAL A 159 9.46 -2.70 0.79
CA VAL A 159 9.69 -3.45 2.01
C VAL A 159 9.47 -4.92 1.73
N CYS A 160 10.51 -5.73 1.95
CA CYS A 160 10.49 -7.16 1.69
C CYS A 160 10.74 -7.93 2.98
N PRO A 161 9.75 -8.68 3.50
CA PRO A 161 9.97 -9.61 4.59
C PRO A 161 10.91 -10.73 4.17
N ASN A 162 11.87 -11.04 5.03
CA ASN A 162 12.63 -12.27 4.93
C ASN A 162 11.80 -13.42 5.53
N LYS A 163 10.68 -13.75 4.86
CA LYS A 163 9.76 -14.81 5.28
C LYS A 163 9.11 -15.45 4.06
N ASN A 164 9.27 -16.76 3.92
CA ASN A 164 8.73 -17.51 2.79
C ASN A 164 7.22 -17.35 2.68
N GLY A 165 6.73 -17.18 1.46
CA GLY A 165 5.29 -17.06 1.16
C GLY A 165 4.71 -15.65 1.32
N PHE A 166 5.52 -14.66 1.69
CA PHE A 166 5.10 -13.26 1.80
C PHE A 166 5.71 -12.43 0.67
N ALA A 167 4.85 -11.78 -0.11
CA ALA A 167 5.26 -10.81 -1.13
C ALA A 167 5.70 -9.49 -0.47
N CYS A 168 6.57 -8.74 -1.12
CA CYS A 168 6.93 -7.39 -0.66
C CYS A 168 5.71 -6.45 -0.73
N PHE A 169 5.74 -5.39 0.08
CA PHE A 169 4.78 -4.29 0.01
C PHE A 169 5.53 -2.97 -0.18
N SER A 170 4.84 -1.96 -0.68
CA SER A 170 5.47 -0.67 -0.96
C SER A 170 4.75 0.50 -0.34
N PHE A 171 5.49 1.60 -0.16
CA PHE A 171 4.98 2.89 0.25
C PHE A 171 5.44 3.95 -0.75
N GLU A 172 4.50 4.64 -1.37
CA GLU A 172 4.76 5.72 -2.33
C GLU A 172 4.29 7.06 -1.75
N VAL A 173 5.13 8.07 -1.78
CA VAL A 173 4.76 9.45 -1.40
C VAL A 173 4.06 10.12 -2.57
N VAL A 174 2.91 10.72 -2.29
CA VAL A 174 2.05 11.34 -3.30
C VAL A 174 2.32 12.83 -3.33
N LYS A 175 2.70 13.38 -4.51
CA LYS A 175 2.89 14.83 -4.80
C LYS A 175 4.06 15.52 -4.08
N GLU A 176 4.47 15.07 -2.91
CA GLU A 176 5.59 15.65 -2.17
C GLU A 176 6.94 14.99 -2.50
N LYS A 177 8.02 15.72 -2.22
CA LYS A 177 9.39 15.20 -2.22
C LYS A 177 9.94 15.18 -0.81
N LEU A 178 10.56 14.07 -0.42
CA LEU A 178 11.19 13.90 0.87
C LEU A 178 12.60 14.46 0.86
N ASP A 179 12.93 15.23 1.89
CA ASP A 179 14.33 15.47 2.21
C ASP A 179 14.98 14.20 2.81
N ARG A 180 16.33 14.19 2.87
CA ARG A 180 17.08 13.04 3.39
C ARG A 180 16.60 12.63 4.79
N LYS A 181 16.37 13.61 5.67
CA LYS A 181 16.00 13.36 7.06
C LYS A 181 14.52 12.97 7.21
N GLU A 182 13.67 13.28 6.24
CA GLU A 182 12.31 12.76 6.14
C GLU A 182 12.33 11.31 5.67
N SER A 183 13.08 11.00 4.60
CA SER A 183 13.24 9.63 4.09
C SER A 183 13.79 8.68 5.17
N ASP A 184 14.75 9.14 5.98
CA ASP A 184 15.34 8.37 7.07
C ASP A 184 14.33 8.02 8.18
N ARG A 185 13.21 8.74 8.29
CA ARG A 185 12.19 8.51 9.32
C ARG A 185 11.07 7.59 8.87
N ILE A 186 10.84 7.45 7.57
CA ILE A 186 9.76 6.60 7.02
C ILE A 186 9.80 5.17 7.58
N PRO A 187 10.93 4.46 7.69
CA PRO A 187 10.95 3.11 8.26
C PRO A 187 10.28 3.04 9.63
N SER A 188 10.61 3.97 10.54
CA SER A 188 10.00 4.00 11.89
C SER A 188 8.48 4.24 11.86
N LEU A 189 7.98 5.02 10.89
CA LEU A 189 6.56 5.32 10.76
C LEU A 189 5.74 4.13 10.22
N LEU A 190 6.41 3.21 9.52
CA LEU A 190 5.85 1.98 8.97
C LEU A 190 5.94 0.77 9.92
N GLY A 191 6.57 0.93 11.09
CA GLY A 191 6.88 -0.18 12.02
C GLY A 191 5.67 -0.95 12.58
N GLY A 192 4.44 -0.47 12.34
CA GLY A 192 3.21 -1.11 12.78
C GLY A 192 2.64 -2.19 11.83
N ILE A 193 3.39 -2.57 10.79
CA ILE A 193 3.00 -3.60 9.84
C ILE A 193 3.57 -4.95 10.32
N GLY A 194 2.67 -5.88 10.64
CA GLY A 194 2.97 -7.23 11.11
C GLY A 194 2.60 -8.32 10.12
N ILE A 195 2.99 -9.56 10.44
CA ILE A 195 2.60 -10.76 9.70
C ILE A 195 1.92 -11.73 10.68
N ASP A 196 0.71 -12.16 10.34
CA ASP A 196 -0.01 -13.24 11.03
C ASP A 196 0.27 -14.57 10.34
N LEU A 197 0.68 -15.57 11.11
CA LEU A 197 0.89 -16.92 10.59
C LEU A 197 -0.43 -17.68 10.67
N PRO A 198 -0.89 -18.33 9.60
CA PRO A 198 -1.91 -19.35 9.77
C PRO A 198 -1.35 -20.42 10.72
N SER A 199 -2.05 -20.67 11.82
CA SER A 199 -1.71 -21.71 12.78
C SER A 199 -1.77 -23.08 12.09
N THR A 200 -0.62 -23.65 11.72
CA THR A 200 -0.52 -25.04 11.27
C THR A 200 -0.59 -26.00 12.46
N THR A 201 -1.66 -25.94 13.24
CA THR A 201 -1.99 -27.00 14.19
C THR A 201 -3.09 -27.84 13.57
N PRO A 202 -2.80 -29.05 13.05
CA PRO A 202 -3.87 -29.97 12.69
C PRO A 202 -4.65 -30.29 13.95
N GLU A 203 -5.95 -30.03 13.91
CA GLU A 203 -6.89 -30.34 14.97
C GLU A 203 -6.95 -31.87 15.13
N SER A 204 -6.08 -32.40 15.98
CA SER A 204 -6.08 -33.80 16.39
C SER A 204 -7.34 -34.07 17.20
N THR A 205 -8.41 -34.48 16.53
CA THR A 205 -9.61 -35.05 17.15
C THR A 205 -9.26 -36.44 17.68
N ASP A 206 -8.60 -36.53 18.84
CA ASP A 206 -8.45 -37.79 19.56
C ASP A 206 -9.76 -38.09 20.32
N LYS A 207 -10.68 -38.76 19.62
CA LYS A 207 -11.83 -39.43 20.25
C LYS A 207 -11.33 -40.67 20.98
N ARG A 208 -10.93 -40.53 22.24
CA ARG A 208 -10.88 -41.68 23.16
C ARG A 208 -12.28 -42.06 23.61
N GLN A 209 -12.87 -43.01 22.90
CA GLN A 209 -13.91 -43.88 23.44
C GLN A 209 -13.29 -44.83 24.47
N LYS A 210 -13.84 -44.84 25.68
CA LYS A 210 -13.49 -45.74 26.77
C LYS A 210 -14.69 -46.68 27.01
N PRO A 211 -14.52 -48.00 26.98
CA PRO A 211 -15.27 -48.90 27.85
C PRO A 211 -14.57 -49.02 29.22
#